data_AF-A0A1H7SJV4-F1
#
_entry.id   AF-A0A1H7SJV4-F1
#
_cell.length_a   1.000
_cell.length_b   1.000
_cell.length_c   1.000
_cell.angle_alpha   90.00
_cell.angle_beta   90.00
_cell.angle_gamma   90.00
#
_symmetry.space_group_name_H-M   'P 1'
#
loop_
_entity.id
_entity.type
_entity.pdbx_description
1 polymer ?
#
loop_
_entity_poly.entity_id
_entity_poly.type
_entity_poly.pdbx_seq_one_letter_code
_entity_poly.pdbx_strand_id
1 'polypeptide(L)'
;MSINFRSFFRCEDGTITFDWVVLTGVILGTGMAITGSVTRGIESASLGTTSQLRGQVIRQSFGADLCSTGIDGLRDREAARIASGGSDPVDIADWMATYGDTLSDMALLSERDRLVAANRGIPNWTRNKTIQSLMECSMTRRGLG
;
A
#
# COMPACT_ATOMS: atom_id res chain seq x y z
N MET A 1 -17.91 29.95 -76.44
CA MET A 1 -18.34 28.91 -75.50
C MET A 1 -17.70 29.23 -74.15
N SER A 2 -18.39 29.97 -73.27
CA SER A 2 -17.82 30.40 -71.99
C SER A 2 -18.09 29.36 -70.91
N ILE A 3 -17.05 28.78 -70.34
CA ILE A 3 -17.13 27.84 -69.23
C ILE A 3 -17.60 28.61 -68.00
N ASN A 4 -18.80 28.28 -67.50
CA ASN A 4 -19.44 28.97 -66.40
C ASN A 4 -18.98 28.36 -65.07
N PHE A 5 -18.00 29.01 -64.41
CA PHE A 5 -17.41 28.56 -63.14
C PHE A 5 -18.42 28.43 -61.99
N ARG A 6 -19.58 29.12 -62.05
CA ARG A 6 -20.64 28.99 -61.04
C ARG A 6 -21.29 27.59 -61.02
N SER A 7 -21.29 26.89 -62.14
CA SER A 7 -21.80 25.52 -62.22
C SER A 7 -20.84 24.52 -61.59
N PHE A 8 -19.53 24.80 -61.67
CA PHE A 8 -18.47 23.91 -61.19
C PHE A 8 -18.45 23.85 -59.65
N PHE A 9 -18.57 25.00 -58.98
CA PHE A 9 -18.70 25.06 -57.53
C PHE A 9 -20.01 24.47 -56.99
N ARG A 10 -21.06 24.39 -57.81
CA ARG A 10 -22.35 23.80 -57.43
C ARG A 10 -22.41 22.28 -57.68
N CYS A 11 -21.38 21.71 -58.30
CA CYS A 11 -21.24 20.27 -58.51
C CYS A 11 -20.18 19.62 -57.60
N GLU A 12 -19.40 20.43 -56.86
CA GLU A 12 -18.58 20.00 -55.72
C GLU A 12 -19.41 19.83 -54.42
N ASP A 13 -20.72 19.60 -54.55
CA ASP A 13 -21.57 19.01 -53.49
C ASP A 13 -21.33 17.49 -53.36
N GLY A 14 -20.19 17.01 -53.86
CA GLY A 14 -19.52 15.82 -53.35
C GLY A 14 -18.92 16.13 -51.98
N THR A 15 -19.77 16.51 -51.02
CA THR A 15 -19.45 16.40 -49.59
C THR A 15 -19.35 14.90 -49.30
N ILE A 16 -18.25 14.28 -49.75
CA ILE A 16 -17.72 13.13 -49.04
C ILE A 16 -17.34 13.73 -47.71
N THR A 17 -18.25 13.57 -46.76
CA THR A 17 -18.02 13.87 -45.37
C THR A 17 -16.68 13.20 -45.02
N PHE A 18 -15.63 14.00 -44.89
CA PHE A 18 -14.35 13.59 -44.28
C PHE A 18 -14.55 13.23 -42.78
N ASP A 19 -15.78 13.01 -42.36
CA ASP A 19 -16.31 12.94 -41.01
C ASP A 19 -16.07 11.56 -40.38
N TRP A 20 -16.05 10.49 -41.17
CA TRP A 20 -15.80 9.16 -40.62
C TRP A 20 -14.31 8.92 -40.32
N VAL A 21 -13.40 9.37 -41.17
CA VAL A 21 -11.94 9.24 -40.95
C VAL A 21 -11.48 10.15 -39.81
N VAL A 22 -12.00 11.37 -39.76
CA VAL A 22 -11.66 12.31 -38.67
C VAL A 22 -12.22 11.83 -37.34
N LEU A 23 -13.47 11.37 -37.29
CA LEU A 23 -14.09 10.86 -36.06
C LEU A 23 -13.41 9.58 -35.56
N THR A 24 -13.06 8.66 -36.46
CA THR A 24 -12.29 7.46 -36.06
C THR A 24 -10.85 7.81 -35.65
N GLY A 25 -10.21 8.76 -36.32
CA GLY A 25 -8.89 9.27 -35.93
C GLY A 25 -8.89 9.89 -34.53
N VAL A 26 -9.93 10.67 -34.18
CA VAL A 26 -10.10 11.25 -32.84
C VAL A 26 -10.35 10.16 -31.79
N ILE A 27 -11.18 9.16 -32.08
CA ILE A 27 -11.45 8.03 -31.17
C ILE A 27 -10.18 7.20 -30.95
N LEU A 28 -9.45 6.86 -32.01
CA LEU A 28 -8.20 6.10 -31.93
C LEU A 28 -7.10 6.88 -31.20
N GLY A 29 -6.96 8.19 -31.49
CA GLY A 29 -6.01 9.06 -30.81
C GLY A 29 -6.30 9.19 -29.32
N THR A 30 -7.58 9.33 -28.96
CA THR A 30 -8.02 9.34 -27.55
C THR A 30 -7.76 7.98 -26.89
N GLY A 31 -8.04 6.88 -27.59
CA GLY A 31 -7.75 5.52 -27.12
C GLY A 31 -6.27 5.29 -26.83
N MET A 32 -5.38 5.68 -27.74
CA MET A 32 -3.92 5.60 -27.57
C MET A 32 -3.41 6.51 -26.44
N ALA A 33 -4.00 7.68 -26.25
CA ALA A 33 -3.64 8.60 -25.17
C ALA A 33 -4.03 8.02 -23.79
N ILE A 34 -5.21 7.40 -23.70
CA ILE A 34 -5.68 6.74 -22.47
C ILE A 34 -4.84 5.51 -22.17
N THR A 35 -4.57 4.64 -23.15
CA THR A 35 -3.75 3.44 -22.92
C THR A 35 -2.35 3.80 -22.44
N GLY A 36 -1.71 4.82 -23.03
CA GLY A 36 -0.42 5.31 -22.53
C GLY A 36 -0.46 5.84 -21.10
N SER A 37 -1.57 6.44 -20.67
CA SER A 37 -1.74 6.93 -19.29
C SER A 37 -2.01 5.78 -18.31
N VAL A 38 -2.82 4.81 -18.73
CA VAL A 38 -3.14 3.60 -17.94
C VAL A 38 -1.91 2.71 -17.79
N THR A 39 -1.16 2.44 -18.86
CA THR A 39 0.08 1.64 -18.81
C THR A 39 1.10 2.28 -17.87
N ARG A 40 1.31 3.60 -17.96
CA ARG A 40 2.21 4.32 -17.03
C ARG A 40 1.71 4.28 -15.59
N GLY A 41 0.40 4.41 -15.38
CA GLY A 41 -0.20 4.25 -14.06
C GLY A 41 0.03 2.86 -13.47
N ILE A 42 -0.24 1.81 -14.25
CA ILE A 42 -0.06 0.40 -13.86
C ILE A 42 1.42 0.10 -13.61
N GLU A 43 2.34 0.59 -14.44
CA GLU A 43 3.77 0.42 -14.25
C GLU A 43 4.24 1.09 -12.94
N SER A 44 3.81 2.32 -12.67
CA SER A 44 4.12 3.00 -11.41
C SER A 44 3.56 2.27 -10.19
N ALA A 45 2.33 1.76 -10.28
CA ALA A 45 1.68 1.00 -9.22
C ALA A 45 2.35 -0.35 -9.00
N SER A 46 2.78 -1.02 -10.08
CA SER A 46 3.46 -2.31 -10.03
C SER A 46 4.87 -2.18 -9.44
N LEU A 47 5.62 -1.16 -9.85
CA LEU A 47 6.95 -0.84 -9.29
C LEU A 47 6.85 -0.41 -7.82
N GLY A 48 5.85 0.41 -7.48
CA GLY A 48 5.56 0.82 -6.11
C GLY A 48 5.20 -0.37 -5.22
N THR A 49 4.30 -1.24 -5.67
CA THR A 49 3.88 -2.44 -4.93
C THR A 49 5.04 -3.41 -4.75
N THR A 50 5.85 -3.65 -5.79
CA THR A 50 7.01 -4.55 -5.71
C THR A 50 8.06 -4.03 -4.74
N SER A 51 8.33 -2.71 -4.75
CA SER A 51 9.29 -2.10 -3.82
C SER A 51 8.78 -2.12 -2.37
N GLN A 52 7.48 -1.86 -2.16
CA GLN A 52 6.82 -1.97 -0.86
C GLN A 52 6.83 -3.42 -0.34
N LEU A 53 6.46 -4.40 -1.16
CA LEU A 53 6.47 -5.82 -0.78
C LEU A 53 7.90 -6.30 -0.48
N ARG A 54 8.91 -5.93 -1.29
CA ARG A 54 10.31 -6.26 -0.98
C ARG A 54 10.77 -5.63 0.34
N GLY A 55 10.46 -4.35 0.56
CA GLY A 55 10.77 -3.68 1.83
C GLY A 55 10.08 -4.35 3.01
N GLN A 56 8.82 -4.75 2.85
CA GLN A 56 8.04 -5.44 3.87
C GLN A 56 8.58 -6.86 4.16
N VAL A 57 8.98 -7.62 3.13
CA VAL A 57 9.57 -8.96 3.28
C VAL A 57 10.91 -8.89 4.01
N ILE A 58 11.79 -7.96 3.62
CA ILE A 58 13.08 -7.75 4.29
C ILE A 58 12.88 -7.38 5.77
N ARG A 59 11.95 -6.46 6.06
CA ARG A 59 11.62 -6.04 7.44
C ARG A 59 10.97 -7.16 8.25
N GLN A 60 10.19 -8.03 7.60
CA GLN A 60 9.60 -9.21 8.22
C GLN A 60 10.66 -10.23 8.64
N SER A 61 11.73 -10.39 7.84
CA SER A 61 12.84 -11.30 8.14
C SER A 61 13.68 -10.88 9.34
N PHE A 62 13.84 -9.57 9.59
CA PHE A 62 14.58 -9.05 10.74
C PHE A 62 13.71 -8.75 11.97
N GLY A 63 12.41 -9.03 11.89
CA GLY A 63 11.44 -8.62 12.89
C GLY A 63 11.15 -9.61 14.01
N ALA A 64 11.87 -10.73 14.09
CA ALA A 64 11.52 -11.87 14.95
C ALA A 64 12.05 -11.78 16.39
N ASP A 65 12.88 -10.78 16.71
CA ASP A 65 13.44 -10.64 18.05
C ASP A 65 13.50 -9.18 18.49
N LEU A 66 12.31 -8.59 18.65
CA LEU A 66 12.17 -7.16 18.95
C LEU A 66 12.46 -6.84 20.41
N CYS A 67 12.53 -7.85 21.28
CA CYS A 67 12.80 -7.67 22.70
C CYS A 67 14.29 -7.73 23.01
N SER A 68 15.12 -8.36 22.17
CA SER A 68 16.57 -8.40 22.37
C SER A 68 17.25 -7.05 22.10
N THR A 69 16.65 -6.20 21.27
CA THR A 69 17.10 -4.81 21.01
C THR A 69 16.49 -3.79 21.97
N GLY A 70 15.58 -4.21 22.86
CA GLY A 70 14.90 -3.36 23.81
C GLY A 70 13.75 -2.54 23.22
N ILE A 71 13.12 -1.72 24.06
CA ILE A 71 11.94 -0.91 23.71
C ILE A 71 12.22 0.10 22.60
N ASP A 72 13.46 0.56 22.48
CA ASP A 72 13.86 1.49 21.43
C ASP A 72 13.81 0.83 20.05
N GLY A 73 14.17 -0.46 19.93
CA GLY A 73 14.00 -1.21 18.70
C GLY A 73 12.55 -1.37 18.27
N LEU A 74 11.63 -1.50 19.22
CA LEU A 74 10.18 -1.48 18.95
C LEU A 74 9.70 -0.11 18.48
N ARG A 75 10.22 0.98 19.06
CA ARG A 75 9.89 2.36 18.66
C ARG A 75 10.35 2.64 17.24
N ASP A 76 11.57 2.25 16.90
CA ASP A 76 12.12 2.42 15.57
C ASP A 76 11.33 1.62 14.53
N ARG A 77 10.93 0.38 14.88
CA ARG A 77 10.07 -0.45 14.02
C ARG A 77 8.71 0.21 13.78
N GLU A 78 8.07 0.70 14.84
CA GLU A 78 6.75 1.33 14.73
C GLU A 78 6.83 2.65 13.96
N ALA A 79 7.84 3.48 14.22
CA ALA A 79 8.12 4.69 13.46
C ALA A 79 8.33 4.36 11.97
N ALA A 80 9.10 3.31 11.67
CA ALA A 80 9.31 2.84 10.31
C ALA A 80 8.01 2.30 9.68
N ARG A 81 7.08 1.74 10.48
CA ARG A 81 5.78 1.21 10.00
C ARG A 81 4.88 2.36 9.59
N ILE A 82 4.78 3.38 10.43
CA ILE A 82 4.04 4.61 10.14
C ILE A 82 4.63 5.32 8.92
N ALA A 83 5.96 5.43 8.84
CA ALA A 83 6.64 6.00 7.66
C ALA A 83 6.37 5.21 6.36
N SER A 84 6.10 3.90 6.44
CA SER A 84 5.72 3.08 5.28
C SER A 84 4.23 3.11 4.92
N GLY A 85 3.44 4.01 5.54
CA GLY A 85 2.00 4.14 5.28
C GLY A 85 1.11 3.27 6.19
N GLY A 86 1.65 2.76 7.31
CA GLY A 86 0.84 2.10 8.32
C GLY A 86 -0.09 3.09 9.01
N SER A 87 -1.38 2.75 9.14
CA SER A 87 -2.35 3.49 9.95
C SER A 87 -2.28 3.11 11.43
N ASP A 88 -2.90 3.91 12.30
CA ASP A 88 -3.11 3.63 13.73
C ASP A 88 -1.81 3.43 14.53
N PRO A 89 -1.05 4.51 14.80
CA PRO A 89 0.17 4.44 15.58
C PRO A 89 -0.07 3.87 16.97
N VAL A 90 0.84 2.99 17.39
CA VAL A 90 0.88 2.48 18.76
C VAL A 90 1.85 3.34 19.56
N ASP A 91 1.33 4.04 20.58
CA ASP A 91 2.20 4.62 21.60
C ASP A 91 2.74 3.48 22.47
N ILE A 92 4.01 3.15 22.26
CA ILE A 92 4.68 2.05 22.95
C ILE A 92 4.84 2.34 24.44
N ALA A 93 5.08 3.60 24.83
CA ALA A 93 5.25 3.94 26.24
C ALA A 93 3.91 3.83 26.98
N ASP A 94 2.85 4.39 26.40
CA ASP A 94 1.51 4.32 26.95
C ASP A 94 0.98 2.89 26.99
N TRP A 95 1.21 2.09 25.93
CA TRP A 95 0.81 0.69 25.91
C TRP A 95 1.49 -0.12 27.01
N MET A 96 2.79 0.08 27.22
CA MET A 96 3.52 -0.61 28.29
C MET A 96 3.03 -0.21 29.67
N ALA A 97 2.82 1.09 29.92
CA ALA A 97 2.30 1.57 31.19
C ALA A 97 0.88 1.04 31.48
N THR A 98 0.06 0.94 30.44
CA THR A 98 -1.35 0.54 30.56
C THR A 98 -1.54 -0.98 30.65
N TYR A 99 -0.79 -1.76 29.87
CA TYR A 99 -0.98 -3.22 29.77
C TYR A 99 0.25 -3.99 30.23
N GLY A 100 1.44 -3.53 29.86
CA GLY A 100 2.71 -4.19 30.18
C GLY A 100 3.01 -4.27 31.69
N ASP A 101 2.63 -3.25 32.46
CA ASP A 101 2.90 -3.17 33.91
C ASP A 101 1.70 -3.56 34.78
N THR A 102 0.47 -3.42 34.27
CA THR A 102 -0.76 -3.66 35.07
C THR A 102 -1.25 -5.10 35.03
N LEU A 103 -0.99 -5.84 33.95
CA LEU A 103 -1.43 -7.23 33.83
C LEU A 103 -0.63 -8.12 34.79
N SER A 104 -1.33 -9.07 35.43
CA SER A 104 -0.67 -10.13 36.19
C SER A 104 0.00 -11.14 35.25
N ASP A 105 1.01 -11.85 35.73
CA ASP A 105 1.80 -12.77 34.90
C ASP A 105 0.94 -13.85 34.22
N MET A 106 -0.07 -14.39 34.92
CA MET A 106 -1.03 -15.33 34.33
C MET A 106 -1.92 -14.69 33.26
N ALA A 107 -2.41 -13.46 33.50
CA ALA A 107 -3.24 -12.75 32.53
C ALA A 107 -2.44 -12.43 31.26
N LEU A 108 -1.15 -12.13 31.43
CA LEU A 108 -0.23 -11.79 30.36
C LEU A 108 0.05 -13.01 29.46
N LEU A 109 0.27 -14.19 30.05
CA LEU A 109 0.39 -15.46 29.31
C LEU A 109 -0.90 -15.81 28.55
N SER A 110 -2.06 -15.71 29.21
CA SER A 110 -3.34 -16.00 28.58
C SER A 110 -3.66 -15.07 27.41
N GLU A 111 -3.38 -13.76 27.57
CA GLU A 111 -3.63 -12.80 26.49
C GLU A 111 -2.63 -12.99 25.35
N ARG A 112 -1.37 -13.37 25.67
CA ARG A 112 -0.40 -13.72 24.63
C ARG A 112 -0.88 -14.88 23.79
N ASP A 113 -1.34 -15.97 24.41
CA ASP A 113 -1.81 -17.14 23.67
C ASP A 113 -3.01 -16.79 22.78
N ARG A 114 -3.92 -15.93 23.28
CA ARG A 114 -5.04 -15.39 22.53
C ARG A 114 -4.57 -14.58 21.31
N LEU A 115 -3.60 -13.68 21.50
CA LEU A 115 -3.03 -12.86 20.42
C LEU A 115 -2.24 -13.69 19.42
N VAL A 116 -1.47 -14.68 19.85
CA VAL A 116 -0.75 -15.60 18.96
C VAL A 116 -1.73 -16.34 18.07
N ALA A 117 -2.83 -16.85 18.64
CA ALA A 117 -3.87 -17.53 17.88
C ALA A 117 -4.57 -16.57 16.90
N ALA A 118 -4.95 -15.38 17.36
CA ALA A 118 -5.61 -14.36 16.52
C ALA A 118 -4.71 -13.83 15.41
N ASN A 119 -3.40 -13.77 15.64
CA ASN A 119 -2.42 -13.23 14.70
C ASN A 119 -1.72 -14.30 13.85
N ARG A 120 -2.24 -15.53 13.78
CA ARG A 120 -1.73 -16.55 12.85
C ARG A 120 -2.00 -16.12 11.41
N GLY A 121 -0.96 -16.16 10.57
CA GLY A 121 -1.06 -15.76 9.16
C GLY A 121 -1.11 -14.25 8.92
N ILE A 122 -1.15 -13.42 9.98
CA ILE A 122 -1.07 -11.96 9.84
C ILE A 122 0.39 -11.56 9.55
N PRO A 123 0.66 -10.67 8.57
CA PRO A 123 2.01 -10.19 8.29
C PRO A 123 2.66 -9.55 9.51
N ASN A 124 3.96 -9.81 9.73
CA ASN A 124 4.71 -9.30 10.89
C ASN A 124 4.72 -7.76 10.96
N TRP A 125 4.54 -7.07 9.84
CA TRP A 125 4.54 -5.61 9.73
C TRP A 125 3.15 -5.00 9.91
N THR A 126 2.47 -5.31 11.02
CA THR A 126 1.12 -4.82 11.32
C THR A 126 1.01 -4.33 12.76
N ARG A 127 -0.01 -3.52 13.05
CA ARG A 127 -0.33 -3.05 14.41
C ARG A 127 -0.49 -4.23 15.39
N ASN A 128 -1.27 -5.25 15.00
CA ASN A 128 -1.52 -6.40 15.87
C ASN A 128 -0.24 -7.19 16.19
N LYS A 129 0.66 -7.34 15.23
CA LYS A 129 1.96 -7.96 15.46
C LYS A 129 2.87 -7.11 16.35
N THR A 130 2.79 -5.79 16.24
CA THR A 130 3.50 -4.87 17.15
C THR A 130 3.02 -5.01 18.59
N ILE A 131 1.69 -5.12 18.80
CA ILE A 131 1.10 -5.38 20.13
C ILE A 131 1.53 -6.75 20.67
N GLN A 132 1.52 -7.78 19.82
CA GLN A 132 1.99 -9.11 20.22
C GLN A 132 3.45 -9.06 20.71
N SER A 133 4.32 -8.39 19.96
CA SER A 133 5.73 -8.26 20.35
C SER A 133 5.94 -7.38 21.59
N LEU A 134 5.11 -6.35 21.80
CA LEU A 134 5.13 -5.57 23.04
C LEU A 134 4.80 -6.45 24.26
N MET A 135 3.85 -7.37 24.12
CA MET A 135 3.50 -8.35 25.15
C MET A 135 4.61 -9.37 25.37
N GLU A 136 5.27 -9.82 24.30
CA GLU A 136 6.46 -10.67 24.40
C GLU A 136 7.59 -9.96 25.17
N CYS A 137 7.76 -8.65 24.97
CA CYS A 137 8.80 -7.88 25.67
C CYS A 137 8.48 -7.60 27.14
N SER A 138 7.20 -7.53 27.53
CA SER A 138 6.86 -7.48 28.96
C SER A 138 7.08 -8.84 29.62
N MET A 139 6.79 -9.96 28.95
CA MET A 139 7.13 -11.31 29.46
C MET A 139 8.64 -11.48 29.67
N THR A 140 9.46 -11.15 28.67
CA THR A 140 10.93 -11.30 28.78
C THR A 140 11.50 -10.47 29.93
N ARG A 141 11.03 -9.22 30.10
CA ARG A 141 11.49 -8.37 31.23
C ARG A 141 11.10 -8.92 32.60
N ARG A 142 10.02 -9.68 32.69
CA ARG A 142 9.56 -10.33 33.92
C ARG A 142 10.13 -11.75 34.10
N GLY A 143 10.93 -12.24 33.16
CA GLY A 143 11.50 -13.60 33.21
C GLY A 143 10.49 -14.71 32.89
N LEU A 144 9.42 -14.40 32.16
CA LEU A 144 8.34 -15.33 31.77
C LEU A 144 8.49 -15.87 30.33
N GLY A 145 9.66 -15.67 29.72
CA GLY A 145 9.97 -16.02 28.33
C GLY A 145 10.51 -17.44 28.17
#